data_AF-A0A524JU77-F1
#
_entry.id   AF-A0A524JU77-F1
#
_cell.length_a   1.000
_cell.length_b   1.000
_cell.length_c   1.000
_cell.angle_alpha   90.00
_cell.angle_beta   90.00
_cell.angle_gamma   90.00
#
_symmetry.space_group_name_H-M   'P 1'
#
loop_
_entity.id
_entity.type
_entity.pdbx_description
1 polymer ?
#
loop_
_entity_poly.entity_id
_entity_poly.type
_entity_poly.pdbx_seq_one_letter_code
_entity_poly.pdbx_strand_id
1 'polypeptide(L)'
;MFDVILVLPYPFADHPSFPEGILKRAMESAGFSVGVIETPFWQDRESFAVLGRPRLFFAVVSGPLDSVVLNYTANRRRRREDLYQFEGAAFFSGRPPDIKFKIRPDRTLTVFCNRLREVFR
;
A
#
# COMPACT_ATOMS: atom_id res chain seq x y z
N MET A 1 11.57 -17.10 2.28
CA MET A 1 10.29 -17.10 1.56
C MET A 1 9.20 -16.75 2.56
N PHE A 2 8.27 -15.86 2.21
CA PHE A 2 7.22 -15.40 3.14
C PHE A 2 5.92 -16.21 2.99
N ASP A 3 5.21 -16.44 4.08
CA ASP A 3 3.88 -17.05 4.08
C ASP A 3 2.83 -16.07 3.61
N VAL A 4 2.88 -14.85 4.14
CA VAL A 4 1.99 -13.74 3.81
C VAL A 4 2.83 -12.53 3.45
N ILE A 5 2.43 -11.80 2.42
CA ILE A 5 3.04 -10.49 2.10
C ILE A 5 1.95 -9.42 2.22
N LEU A 6 2.16 -8.47 3.12
CA LEU A 6 1.33 -7.27 3.23
C LEU A 6 1.73 -6.28 2.14
N VAL A 7 0.77 -5.64 1.50
CA VAL A 7 1.03 -4.61 0.47
C VAL A 7 0.31 -3.32 0.86
N LEU A 8 1.09 -2.27 1.08
CA LEU A 8 0.66 -1.01 1.69
C LEU A 8 0.94 0.18 0.76
N PRO A 9 0.01 1.14 0.59
CA PRO A 9 0.27 2.36 -0.17
C PRO A 9 0.94 3.46 0.67
N TYR A 10 1.58 3.12 1.79
CA TYR A 10 2.27 4.03 2.72
C TYR A 10 3.34 3.25 3.50
N PRO A 11 4.27 3.93 4.19
CA PRO A 11 5.29 3.28 5.00
C PRO A 11 4.66 2.46 6.12
N PHE A 12 5.20 1.29 6.38
CA PHE A 12 4.76 0.44 7.49
C PHE A 12 5.10 1.11 8.81
N ALA A 13 4.15 1.05 9.75
CA ALA A 13 4.38 1.42 11.13
C ALA A 13 3.94 0.27 12.04
N ASP A 14 4.85 -0.20 12.89
CA ASP A 14 4.54 -1.16 13.95
C ASP A 14 3.84 -0.45 15.12
N HIS A 15 2.61 0.00 14.89
CA HIS A 15 1.85 0.79 15.84
C HIS A 15 0.37 0.37 15.85
N PRO A 16 -0.28 0.25 17.02
CA PRO A 16 -1.65 -0.26 17.14
C PRO A 16 -2.73 0.59 16.44
N SER A 17 -2.45 1.86 16.16
CA SER A 17 -3.36 2.69 15.34
C SER A 17 -3.42 2.30 13.87
N PHE A 18 -2.53 1.40 13.42
CA PHE A 18 -2.44 0.94 12.05
C PHE A 18 -2.78 -0.56 11.95
N PRO A 19 -3.76 -0.93 11.10
CA PRO A 19 -4.27 -2.31 11.06
C PRO A 19 -3.19 -3.33 10.69
N GLU A 20 -2.26 -2.98 9.80
CA GLU A 20 -1.17 -3.84 9.37
C GLU A 20 -0.17 -4.16 10.49
N GLY A 21 0.03 -3.27 11.46
CA GLY A 21 0.91 -3.51 12.61
C GLY A 21 0.35 -4.64 13.47
N ILE A 22 -0.94 -4.52 13.83
CA ILE A 22 -1.65 -5.57 14.58
C ILE A 22 -1.68 -6.88 13.79
N LEU A 23 -2.05 -6.84 12.50
CA LEU A 23 -2.15 -8.02 11.66
C LEU A 23 -0.81 -8.74 11.51
N LYS A 24 0.28 -7.99 11.27
CA LYS A 24 1.62 -8.56 11.18
C LYS A 24 2.01 -9.27 12.48
N ARG A 25 1.84 -8.59 13.63
CA ARG A 25 2.19 -9.16 14.94
C ARG A 25 1.34 -10.38 15.30
N ALA A 26 0.05 -10.36 15.00
CA ALA A 26 -0.83 -11.50 15.20
C ALA A 26 -0.41 -12.72 14.34
N MET A 27 -0.10 -12.49 13.06
CA MET A 27 0.35 -13.57 12.16
C MET A 27 1.73 -14.11 12.56
N GLU A 28 2.68 -13.25 12.92
CA GLU A 28 3.99 -13.69 13.43
C GLU A 28 3.87 -14.48 14.73
N SER A 29 3.00 -14.05 15.65
CA SER A 29 2.73 -14.78 16.89
C SER A 29 2.09 -16.15 16.64
N ALA A 30 1.39 -16.33 15.52
CA ALA A 30 0.84 -17.61 15.09
C ALA A 30 1.85 -18.48 14.31
N GLY A 31 3.10 -18.03 14.17
CA GLY A 31 4.18 -18.77 13.52
C GLY A 31 4.30 -18.56 12.01
N PHE A 32 3.61 -17.59 11.43
CA PHE A 32 3.73 -17.25 10.01
C PHE A 32 4.87 -16.25 9.77
N SER A 33 5.62 -16.46 8.68
CA SER A 33 6.57 -15.49 8.16
C SER A 33 5.84 -14.41 7.33
N VAL A 34 6.00 -13.14 7.72
CA VAL A 34 5.27 -12.01 7.11
C VAL A 34 6.23 -11.01 6.49
N GLY A 35 6.10 -10.80 5.19
CA GLY A 35 6.80 -9.74 4.44
C GLY A 35 5.92 -8.51 4.26
N VAL A 36 6.54 -7.35 3.97
CA VAL A 36 5.81 -6.10 3.70
C VAL A 36 6.38 -5.43 2.46
N ILE A 37 5.51 -5.06 1.52
CA ILE A 37 5.80 -4.20 0.38
C ILE A 37 5.12 -2.86 0.64
N GLU A 38 5.92 -1.81 0.78
CA GLU A 38 5.47 -0.47 1.13
C GLU A 38 5.59 0.47 -0.06
N THR A 39 4.60 1.34 -0.25
CA THR A 39 4.58 2.38 -1.30
C THR A 39 4.99 1.87 -2.70
N PRO A 40 4.50 0.71 -3.18
CA PRO A 40 4.91 0.22 -4.49
C PRO A 40 4.49 1.21 -5.57
N PHE A 41 5.36 1.46 -6.55
CA PHE A 41 5.01 2.33 -7.66
C PHE A 41 3.96 1.65 -8.53
N TRP A 42 2.69 2.00 -8.33
CA TRP A 42 1.55 1.24 -8.86
C TRP A 42 1.38 1.28 -10.39
N GLN A 43 2.15 2.11 -11.11
CA GLN A 43 2.21 2.04 -12.57
C GLN A 43 3.19 0.98 -13.08
N ASP A 44 4.11 0.54 -12.22
CA ASP A 44 5.06 -0.52 -12.51
C ASP A 44 4.65 -1.79 -11.77
N ARG A 45 4.38 -2.85 -12.52
CA ARG A 45 3.97 -4.13 -11.94
C ARG A 45 5.12 -4.80 -11.18
N GLU A 46 6.37 -4.58 -11.59
CA GLU A 46 7.54 -5.23 -10.98
C GLU A 46 7.78 -4.74 -9.54
N SER A 47 7.30 -3.54 -9.21
CA SER A 47 7.26 -3.01 -7.84
C SER A 47 6.46 -3.91 -6.86
N PHE A 48 5.56 -4.77 -7.35
CA PHE A 48 4.81 -5.75 -6.54
C PHE A 48 5.51 -7.12 -6.45
N ALA A 49 6.59 -7.32 -7.20
CA ALA A 49 7.31 -8.59 -7.28
C ALA A 49 8.59 -8.63 -6.43
N VAL A 50 8.95 -7.52 -5.76
CA VAL A 50 10.24 -7.36 -5.06
C VAL A 50 10.51 -8.40 -3.96
N LEU A 51 9.46 -8.98 -3.36
CA LEU A 51 9.56 -10.07 -2.37
C LEU A 51 9.17 -11.46 -2.93
N GLY A 52 8.87 -11.55 -4.22
CA GLY A 52 8.38 -12.76 -4.88
C GLY A 52 6.94 -13.14 -4.49
N ARG A 53 6.56 -14.40 -4.79
CA ARG A 53 5.23 -14.94 -4.49
C ARG A 53 5.20 -15.50 -3.05
N PRO A 54 4.21 -15.13 -2.22
CA PRO A 54 4.05 -15.69 -0.90
C PRO A 54 3.53 -17.13 -0.98
N ARG A 55 3.80 -17.94 0.06
CA ARG A 55 3.32 -19.32 0.12
C ARG A 55 1.79 -19.42 0.24
N LEU A 56 1.16 -18.50 0.98
CA LEU A 56 -0.28 -18.51 1.23
C LEU A 56 -1.00 -17.45 0.39
N PHE A 57 -0.79 -16.16 0.69
CA PHE A 57 -1.50 -15.08 0.00
C PHE A 57 -0.82 -13.72 0.16
N PHE A 58 -1.21 -12.79 -0.71
CA PHE A 58 -0.97 -11.36 -0.52
C PHE A 58 -2.13 -10.74 0.26
N ALA A 59 -1.83 -9.93 1.28
CA ALA A 59 -2.83 -9.16 2.02
C ALA A 59 -2.67 -7.67 1.69
N VAL A 60 -3.59 -7.14 0.88
CA VAL A 60 -3.59 -5.73 0.52
C VAL A 60 -4.30 -4.93 1.61
N VAL A 61 -3.59 -3.98 2.22
CA VAL A 61 -4.15 -3.06 3.22
C VAL A 61 -4.09 -1.65 2.65
N SER A 62 -5.23 -1.12 2.23
CA SER A 62 -5.30 0.20 1.57
C SER A 62 -5.12 1.39 2.53
N GLY A 63 -5.08 1.13 3.84
CA GLY A 63 -4.94 2.14 4.88
C GLY A 63 -6.15 2.28 5.80
N PRO A 64 -5.99 3.03 6.91
CA PRO A 64 -7.06 3.28 7.88
C PRO A 64 -8.18 4.19 7.36
N LEU A 65 -7.99 4.84 6.21
CA LEU A 65 -8.97 5.70 5.56
C LEU A 65 -9.08 5.37 4.07
N ASP A 66 -10.25 5.62 3.48
CA ASP A 66 -10.48 5.42 2.05
C ASP A 66 -9.55 6.30 1.19
N SER A 67 -9.03 5.71 0.13
CA SER A 67 -8.09 6.35 -0.81
C SER A 67 -8.65 7.60 -1.50
N VAL A 68 -9.93 7.62 -1.86
CA VAL A 68 -10.56 8.78 -2.50
C VAL A 68 -10.74 9.88 -1.47
N VAL A 69 -11.11 9.53 -0.23
CA VAL A 69 -11.17 10.49 0.88
C VAL A 69 -9.79 11.09 1.15
N LEU A 70 -8.70 10.32 1.06
CA LEU A 70 -7.33 10.84 1.21
C LEU A 70 -6.89 11.70 0.03
N ASN A 71 -7.31 11.38 -1.19
CA ASN A 71 -6.91 12.11 -2.39
C ASN A 71 -7.71 13.38 -2.65
N TYR A 72 -8.93 13.50 -2.11
CA TYR A 72 -9.83 14.60 -2.43
C TYR A 72 -10.47 15.25 -1.20
N THR A 73 -10.72 16.55 -1.29
CA THR A 73 -11.60 17.26 -0.35
C THR A 73 -13.07 16.94 -0.64
N ALA A 74 -13.97 17.32 0.28
CA ALA A 74 -15.42 17.18 0.07
C ALA A 74 -15.91 17.86 -1.23
N ASN A 75 -15.26 18.97 -1.62
CA ASN A 75 -15.54 19.69 -2.87
C ASN A 75 -14.78 19.11 -4.08
N ARG A 76 -14.30 17.86 -3.98
CA ARG A 76 -13.55 17.13 -5.03
C ARG A 76 -12.27 17.82 -5.50
N ARG A 77 -11.66 18.68 -4.67
CA ARG A 77 -10.33 19.24 -4.96
C ARG A 77 -9.25 18.23 -4.57
N ARG A 78 -8.25 18.04 -5.43
CA ARG A 78 -7.12 17.14 -5.16
C ARG A 78 -6.30 17.67 -3.98
N ARG A 79 -6.05 16.82 -2.98
CA ARG A 79 -5.11 17.12 -1.89
C ARG A 79 -3.68 17.00 -2.38
N ARG A 80 -2.81 17.91 -1.93
CA ARG A 80 -1.36 17.89 -2.23
C ARG A 80 -0.53 17.21 -1.15
N GLU A 81 -1.18 16.77 -0.08
CA GLU A 81 -0.59 16.03 1.03
C GLU A 81 -1.30 14.69 1.22
N ASP A 82 -0.59 13.70 1.75
CA ASP A 82 -1.14 12.48 2.36
C ASP A 82 -0.51 12.33 3.74
N LEU A 83 -1.31 12.55 4.79
CA LEU A 83 -0.85 12.59 6.19
C LEU A 83 -0.27 11.25 6.70
N TYR A 84 -0.46 10.17 5.94
CA TYR A 84 0.10 8.86 6.25
C TYR A 84 1.45 8.60 5.58
N GLN A 85 1.99 9.57 4.82
CA GLN A 85 3.29 9.48 4.16
C GLN A 85 4.34 10.27 4.95
N PHE A 86 5.61 9.91 4.78
CA PHE A 86 6.71 10.71 5.31
C PHE A 86 6.61 12.16 4.80
N GLU A 87 6.70 13.12 5.71
CA GLU A 87 6.59 14.56 5.44
C GLU A 87 5.31 14.96 4.70
N GLY A 88 4.25 14.14 4.74
CA GLY A 88 3.01 14.39 4.02
C GLY A 88 3.11 14.20 2.50
N ALA A 89 4.19 13.59 2.00
CA ALA A 89 4.47 13.49 0.56
C ALA A 89 3.36 12.72 -0.18
N ALA A 90 2.55 13.41 -0.97
CA ALA A 90 1.43 12.75 -1.63
C ALA A 90 1.78 12.09 -2.98
N PHE A 91 2.92 12.45 -3.57
CA PHE A 91 3.34 12.04 -4.91
C PHE A 91 4.72 11.39 -4.86
N PHE A 92 4.97 10.43 -5.75
CA PHE A 92 6.30 9.83 -5.89
C PHE A 92 7.35 10.90 -6.22
N SER A 93 8.52 10.80 -5.57
CA SER A 93 9.63 11.75 -5.78
C SER A 93 10.06 11.82 -7.25
N GLY A 94 10.44 13.01 -7.70
CA GLY A 94 10.86 13.27 -9.08
C GLY A 94 9.73 13.19 -10.12
N ARG A 95 8.45 13.13 -9.70
CA ARG A 95 7.30 13.10 -10.60
C ARG A 95 6.45 14.39 -10.50
N PRO A 96 5.78 14.80 -11.60
CA PRO A 96 4.80 15.87 -11.55
C PRO A 96 3.68 15.57 -10.53
N PRO A 97 3.08 16.60 -9.89
CA PRO A 97 1.99 16.44 -8.91
C PRO A 97 0.65 16.11 -9.60
N ASP A 98 0.62 14.98 -10.31
CA ASP A 98 -0.55 14.45 -11.00
C ASP A 98 -1.15 13.23 -10.30
N ILE A 99 -2.45 12.97 -10.48
CA ILE A 99 -3.15 11.82 -9.87
C ILE A 99 -2.48 10.50 -10.24
N LYS A 100 -1.92 10.41 -11.45
CA LYS A 100 -1.20 9.22 -11.91
C LYS A 100 0.08 8.97 -11.12
N PHE A 101 0.62 9.97 -10.43
CA PHE A 101 1.82 9.87 -9.62
C PHE A 101 1.56 10.01 -8.13
N LYS A 102 0.29 10.01 -7.68
CA LYS A 102 -0.04 9.87 -6.27
C LYS A 102 0.52 8.56 -5.75
N ILE A 103 1.12 8.56 -4.55
CA ILE A 103 1.62 7.34 -3.91
C ILE A 103 0.45 6.38 -3.65
N ARG A 104 -0.66 6.93 -3.15
CA ARG A 104 -1.93 6.22 -2.95
C ARG A 104 -2.85 6.44 -4.16
N PRO A 105 -3.02 5.47 -5.07
CA PRO A 105 -3.95 5.61 -6.18
C PRO A 105 -5.39 5.57 -5.67
N ASP A 106 -6.31 6.20 -6.39
CA ASP A 106 -7.74 6.03 -6.13
C ASP A 106 -8.13 4.55 -6.23
N ARG A 107 -9.04 4.13 -5.34
CA ARG A 107 -9.49 2.73 -5.23
C ARG A 107 -8.30 1.79 -5.05
N THR A 108 -7.39 2.14 -4.13
CA THR A 108 -6.09 1.48 -3.97
C THR A 108 -6.20 -0.05 -3.88
N LEU A 109 -7.18 -0.55 -3.13
CA LEU A 109 -7.44 -1.98 -3.00
C LEU A 109 -7.62 -2.67 -4.36
N THR A 110 -8.42 -2.08 -5.25
CA THR A 110 -8.66 -2.61 -6.60
C THR A 110 -7.40 -2.54 -7.45
N VAL A 111 -6.71 -1.39 -7.43
CA VAL A 111 -5.48 -1.18 -8.22
C VAL A 111 -4.40 -2.20 -7.82
N PHE A 112 -4.11 -2.34 -6.53
CA PHE A 112 -3.07 -3.24 -6.03
C PHE A 112 -3.42 -4.70 -6.29
N CYS A 113 -4.67 -5.11 -6.06
CA CYS A 113 -5.12 -6.47 -6.39
C CYS A 113 -4.98 -6.78 -7.89
N ASN A 114 -5.24 -5.82 -8.77
CA ASN A 114 -5.07 -6.01 -10.21
C ASN A 114 -3.59 -6.15 -10.57
N ARG A 115 -2.70 -5.32 -10.01
CA ARG A 115 -1.25 -5.45 -10.22
C ARG A 115 -0.69 -6.79 -9.74
N LEU A 116 -1.11 -7.24 -8.57
CA LEU A 116 -0.71 -8.57 -8.07
C LEU A 116 -1.19 -9.70 -8.99
N ARG A 117 -2.40 -9.58 -9.56
CA ARG A 117 -2.89 -10.55 -10.55
C ARG A 117 -2.12 -10.48 -11.87
N GLU A 118 -1.76 -9.30 -12.35
CA GLU A 118 -0.95 -9.15 -13.57
C GLU A 118 0.43 -9.82 -13.46
N VAL A 119 1.01 -9.88 -12.26
CA VAL A 119 2.33 -10.47 -12.03
C VAL A 119 2.25 -11.98 -11.74
N PHE A 120 1.24 -12.42 -10.99
CA PHE A 120 1.22 -13.78 -10.40
C PHE A 120 0.04 -14.67 -10.82
N ARG A 121 -0.84 -14.22 -11.71
CA ARG A 121 -1.96 -15.00 -12.24
C ARG A 121 -1.75 -15.33 -13.71
#